data_AF-A0A3M0YYT7-F1
#
_entry.id   AF-A0A3M0YYT7-F1
#
_cell.length_a   1.000
_cell.length_b   1.000
_cell.length_c   1.000
_cell.angle_alpha   90.00
_cell.angle_beta   90.00
_cell.angle_gamma   90.00
#
_symmetry.space_group_name_H-M   'P 1'
#
loop_
_entity.id
_entity.type
_entity.pdbx_description
1 polymer ?
#
loop_
_entity_poly.entity_id
_entity_poly.type
_entity_poly.pdbx_seq_one_letter_code
_entity_poly.pdbx_strand_id
1 'polypeptide(L)' 'EAGFFQDGAFQLPQNFYVRPDGLYLYYNPYEIAPYVLGPTEFLIDRQELEGLVRSELLW' A
#
# COMPACT_ATOMS: atom_id res chain seq x y z
N GLU A 1 -16.62 -11.45 -10.02
CA GLU A 1 -15.44 -10.63 -9.67
C GLU A 1 -14.93 -11.02 -8.29
N ALA A 2 -13.79 -11.70 -8.18
CA ALA A 2 -13.09 -11.83 -6.90
C ALA A 2 -12.28 -10.54 -6.72
N GLY A 3 -12.83 -9.59 -5.95
CA GLY A 3 -12.19 -8.30 -5.70
C GLY A 3 -10.96 -8.41 -4.78
N PHE A 4 -10.50 -7.25 -4.31
CA PHE A 4 -9.49 -7.17 -3.26
C PHE A 4 -10.08 -7.55 -1.89
N PHE A 5 -9.24 -8.04 -0.99
CA PHE A 5 -9.59 -8.38 0.39
C PHE A 5 -10.73 -9.42 0.44
N GLN A 6 -10.47 -10.63 -0.06
CA GLN A 6 -11.48 -11.69 -0.17
C GLN A 6 -12.12 -12.07 1.18
N ASP A 7 -11.41 -11.84 2.28
CA ASP A 7 -11.89 -12.07 3.65
C ASP A 7 -12.75 -10.90 4.18
N GLY A 8 -13.01 -9.87 3.37
CA GLY A 8 -13.79 -8.69 3.73
C GLY A 8 -13.09 -7.71 4.67
N ALA A 9 -11.84 -8.00 5.08
CA ALA A 9 -11.05 -7.17 5.97
C ALA A 9 -9.94 -6.45 5.22
N PHE A 10 -9.94 -5.12 5.27
CA PHE A 10 -8.82 -4.32 4.82
C PHE A 10 -7.59 -4.59 5.70
N GLN A 11 -6.43 -4.76 5.08
CA GLN A 11 -5.16 -4.98 5.75
C GLN A 11 -4.06 -4.20 5.03
N LEU A 12 -3.16 -3.57 5.79
CA LEU A 12 -1.96 -2.97 5.23
C LEU A 12 -0.93 -4.05 4.89
N PRO A 13 -0.15 -3.89 3.80
CA PRO A 13 0.89 -4.84 3.49
C PRO A 13 2.02 -4.71 4.50
N GLN A 14 2.70 -5.83 4.76
CA GLN A 14 3.93 -5.82 5.53
C GLN A 14 5.09 -5.22 4.74
N ASN A 15 5.03 -5.29 3.40
CA ASN A 15 6.04 -4.74 2.52
C ASN A 15 5.67 -3.32 2.09
N PHE A 16 6.30 -2.33 2.71
CA PHE A 16 6.15 -0.92 2.35
C PHE A 16 7.48 -0.19 2.47
N TYR A 17 7.60 0.92 1.76
CA TYR A 17 8.78 1.77 1.83
C TYR A 17 8.42 3.23 1.57
N VAL A 18 9.23 4.13 2.13
CA VAL A 18 9.05 5.58 1.97
C VAL A 18 10.10 6.10 0.99
N ARG A 19 9.66 6.98 0.10
CA ARG A 19 10.50 7.75 -0.82
C ARG A 19 10.13 9.23 -0.75
N PRO A 20 10.94 10.15 -1.30
CA PRO A 20 10.64 11.58 -1.28
C PRO A 20 9.27 11.96 -1.90
N ASP A 21 8.76 11.15 -2.83
CA ASP A 21 7.47 11.31 -3.50
C ASP A 21 6.28 10.75 -2.71
N GLY A 22 6.47 9.80 -1.78
CA GLY A 22 5.37 9.27 -0.98
C GLY A 22 5.64 7.92 -0.30
N LEU A 23 4.56 7.30 0.17
CA LEU A 23 4.55 5.98 0.80
C LEU A 23 4.08 4.93 -0.22
N TYR A 24 4.95 3.97 -0.49
CA TYR A 24 4.66 2.85 -1.39
C TYR A 24 4.23 1.64 -0.58
N LEU A 25 3.04 1.13 -0.88
CA LEU A 25 2.48 -0.11 -0.35
C LEU A 25 2.60 -1.19 -1.42
N TYR A 26 3.23 -2.32 -1.07
CA TYR A 26 3.44 -3.44 -1.98
C TYR A 26 2.76 -4.70 -1.44
N TYR A 27 1.70 -5.13 -2.11
CA TYR A 27 1.05 -6.41 -1.81
C TYR A 27 1.61 -7.49 -2.72
N ASN A 28 2.07 -8.58 -2.11
CA ASN A 28 2.51 -9.75 -2.84
C ASN A 28 1.32 -10.44 -3.55
N PRO A 29 1.57 -11.22 -4.61
CA PRO A 29 0.53 -12.08 -5.19
C PRO A 29 -0.09 -12.98 -4.11
N TYR A 30 -1.41 -13.19 -4.16
CA TYR A 30 -2.22 -13.87 -3.15
C TYR A 30 -2.44 -13.13 -1.82
N GLU A 31 -1.82 -11.97 -1.59
CA GLU A 31 -1.96 -11.27 -0.31
C GLU A 31 -3.37 -10.66 -0.15
N ILE A 32 -3.86 -9.98 -1.19
CA ILE A 32 -5.19 -9.36 -1.19
C ILE A 32 -6.05 -9.74 -2.40
N ALA A 33 -5.48 -10.45 -3.37
CA ALA A 33 -6.10 -10.73 -4.67
C ALA A 33 -5.55 -12.03 -5.28
N PRO A 34 -6.28 -12.67 -6.22
CA PRO A 34 -5.78 -13.83 -6.94
C PRO A 34 -4.46 -13.56 -7.67
N TYR A 35 -3.61 -14.58 -7.76
CA TYR A 35 -2.29 -14.48 -8.40
C TYR A 35 -2.30 -13.98 -9.84
N VAL A 36 -3.37 -14.22 -10.60
CA VAL A 36 -3.50 -13.74 -11.99
C VAL A 36 -3.44 -12.21 -12.10
N LEU A 37 -3.74 -11.49 -11.01
CA LEU A 37 -3.61 -10.03 -10.94
C LEU A 37 -2.17 -9.58 -10.61
N GLY A 38 -1.28 -10.49 -10.25
CA GLY A 38 0.10 -10.17 -9.88
C GLY A 38 0.21 -9.41 -8.56
N PRO A 39 1.35 -8.75 -8.31
CA PRO A 39 1.48 -7.85 -7.17
C PRO A 39 0.61 -6.61 -7.36
N THR A 40 0.15 -6.04 -6.25
CA THR A 40 -0.59 -4.76 -6.26
C THR A 40 0.28 -3.70 -5.60
N GLU A 41 0.51 -2.61 -6.33
CA GLU A 41 1.29 -1.46 -5.86
C GLU A 41 0.37 -0.26 -5.68
N PHE A 42 0.49 0.42 -4.55
CA PHE A 42 -0.25 1.64 -4.26
C PHE A 42 0.70 2.71 -3.73
N LEU A 43 0.62 3.90 -4.31
CA LEU A 43 1.33 5.09 -3.85
C LEU A 43 0.35 5.99 -3.13
N ILE A 44 0.64 6.31 -1.87
CA ILE A 44 0.03 7.45 -1.19
C ILE A 44 0.98 8.62 -1.38
N ASP A 45 0.55 9.64 -2.12
CA ASP A 45 1.37 10.79 -2.45
C ASP A 45 1.76 11.56 -1.18
N ARG A 46 2.95 12.18 -1.20
CA ARG A 46 3.45 12.98 -0.06
C ARG A 46 2.43 14.00 0.47
N GLN A 47 1.67 14.63 -0.43
CA GLN A 47 0.66 15.64 -0.06
C GLN A 47 -0.47 15.04 0.78
N GLU A 48 -0.87 13.80 0.50
CA GLU A 48 -1.91 13.09 1.27
C GLU A 48 -1.40 12.64 2.64
N LEU A 49 -0.07 12.50 2.80
CA LEU A 49 0.56 12.15 4.06
C LEU A 49 0.78 13.35 4.98
N GLU A 50 0.61 14.58 4.49
CA GLU A 50 0.82 15.80 5.29
C GLU A 50 -0.11 15.82 6.51
N GLY A 51 0.48 15.92 7.70
CA GLY A 51 -0.26 15.92 8.98
C GLY A 51 -0.70 14.54 9.48
N LEU A 52 -0.57 13.47 8.66
CA LEU A 52 -0.82 12.09 9.08
C LEU A 52 0.43 11.38 9.59
N VAL A 53 1.59 11.73 9.02
CA VAL A 53 2.88 11.15 9.40
C VAL A 53 3.79 12.20 10.04
N ARG A 54 4.70 11.71 10.88
CA ARG A 54 5.78 12.52 11.47
C ARG A 54 6.64 13.13 10.36
N SER A 55 6.78 14.45 10.37
CA SER A 55 7.48 15.20 9.32
C SER A 55 8.94 14.78 9.15
N GLU A 56 9.56 14.26 10.21
CA GLU A 56 10.94 13.76 10.19
C GLU A 56 11.11 12.48 9.35
N LEU A 57 10.02 11.78 9.04
CA LEU A 57 10.01 10.60 8.19
C LEU A 57 9.81 10.92 6.71
N LEU A 58 9.41 12.16 6.39
CA LEU A 58 9.26 12.67 5.02
C LEU A 58 10.52 13.45 4.61
N TRP A 59 11.64 12.72 4.53
CA TRP A 59 12.95 13.26 4.14
C TRP A 59 13.01 13.67 2.66
#